data_AF-A0A494X3G7-F1
#
_entry.id   AF-A0A494X3G7-F1
#
_cell.length_a   1.000
_cell.length_b   1.000
_cell.length_c   1.000
_cell.angle_alpha   90.00
_cell.angle_beta   90.00
_cell.angle_gamma   90.00
#
_symmetry.space_group_name_H-M   'P 1'
#
loop_
_entity.id
_entity.type
_entity.pdbx_description
1 polymer ?
#
loop_
_entity_poly.entity_id
_entity_poly.type
_entity_poly.pdbx_seq_one_letter_code
_entity_poly.pdbx_strand_id
1 'polypeptide(L)'
;MGSRLIAVLNDLAETSKDSERDFRKAAGETLSRQLRPLFTSRANDCSHDALELGDIVARLGGRPHTHGTLTGALHRGWLDLRTVFAARDDREIIEERTKGEELARKHYREALDEDLPADVRLIVERQYRGVLYNHARLDELRVRYTLPLNH
;
A
#
# COMPACT_ATOMS: atom_id res chain seq x y z
N MET A 1 -8.49 24.51 8.10
CA MET A 1 -8.19 23.19 8.70
C MET A 1 -8.66 22.03 7.83
N GLY A 2 -9.90 22.01 7.30
CA GLY A 2 -10.39 20.87 6.48
C GLY A 2 -9.65 20.57 5.16
N SER A 3 -9.02 21.55 4.51
CA SER A 3 -8.34 21.36 3.22
C SER A 3 -7.08 20.47 3.30
N ARG A 4 -6.30 20.61 4.38
CA ARG A 4 -5.08 19.80 4.60
C ARG A 4 -5.43 18.35 4.92
N LEU A 5 -6.44 18.14 5.76
CA LEU A 5 -6.98 16.81 6.06
C LEU A 5 -7.46 16.09 4.79
N ILE A 6 -8.26 16.78 3.96
CA ILE A 6 -8.73 16.23 2.69
C ILE A 6 -7.56 15.86 1.77
N ALA A 7 -6.51 16.69 1.70
CA ALA A 7 -5.33 16.39 0.91
C ALA A 7 -4.61 15.12 1.40
N VAL A 8 -4.37 15.01 2.71
CA VAL A 8 -3.70 13.86 3.31
C VAL A 8 -4.49 12.56 3.11
N LEU A 9 -5.82 12.58 3.25
CA LEU A 9 -6.67 11.41 3.01
C LEU A 9 -6.71 11.03 1.52
N ASN A 10 -6.69 12.02 0.61
CA ASN A 10 -6.57 11.77 -0.82
C ASN A 10 -5.21 11.15 -1.18
N ASP A 11 -4.11 11.65 -0.62
CA ASP A 11 -2.77 11.09 -0.84
C ASP A 11 -2.70 9.63 -0.37
N LEU A 12 -3.35 9.31 0.74
CA LEU A 12 -3.46 7.95 1.26
C LEU A 12 -4.34 7.04 0.38
N ALA A 13 -5.44 7.58 -0.17
CA ALA A 13 -6.31 6.88 -1.10
C ALA A 13 -5.59 6.58 -2.43
N GLU A 14 -4.85 7.57 -2.96
CA GLU A 14 -4.01 7.42 -4.16
C GLU A 14 -2.92 6.35 -3.93
N THR A 15 -2.20 6.43 -2.81
CA THR A 15 -1.18 5.43 -2.42
C THR A 15 -1.76 4.03 -2.33
N SER A 16 -2.96 3.88 -1.75
CA SER A 16 -3.65 2.60 -1.66
C SER A 16 -4.07 2.09 -3.04
N LYS A 17 -4.56 2.97 -3.93
CA LYS A 17 -4.96 2.60 -5.28
C LYS A 17 -3.78 2.16 -6.16
N ASP A 18 -2.66 2.83 -6.01
CA ASP A 18 -1.42 2.44 -6.68
C ASP A 18 -0.93 1.09 -6.19
N SER A 19 -0.91 0.90 -4.88
CA SER A 19 -0.56 -0.37 -4.25
C SER A 19 -1.46 -1.52 -4.74
N GLU A 20 -2.78 -1.31 -4.87
CA GLU A 20 -3.71 -2.30 -5.46
C GLU A 20 -3.23 -2.77 -6.83
N ARG A 21 -2.94 -1.82 -7.74
CA ARG A 21 -2.49 -2.12 -9.10
C ARG A 21 -1.17 -2.90 -9.09
N ASP A 22 -0.27 -2.53 -8.20
CA ASP A 22 1.03 -3.17 -8.05
C ASP A 22 0.99 -4.58 -7.50
N PHE A 23 0.12 -4.83 -6.51
CA PHE A 23 -0.08 -6.16 -5.97
C PHE A 23 -0.86 -7.06 -6.94
N ARG A 24 -1.82 -6.53 -7.70
CA ARG A 24 -2.48 -7.30 -8.77
C ARG A 24 -1.49 -7.73 -9.85
N LYS A 25 -0.63 -6.82 -10.29
CA LYS A 25 0.43 -7.13 -11.26
C LYS A 25 1.37 -8.21 -10.71
N ALA A 26 1.88 -8.04 -9.49
CA ALA A 26 2.76 -9.01 -8.85
C ALA A 26 2.10 -10.39 -8.69
N ALA A 27 0.81 -10.45 -8.34
CA ALA A 27 0.07 -11.70 -8.24
C ALA A 27 -0.09 -12.42 -9.60
N GLY A 28 -0.24 -11.67 -10.69
CA GLY A 28 -0.34 -12.21 -12.04
C GLY A 28 1.00 -12.73 -12.59
N GLU A 29 2.10 -12.05 -12.26
CA GLU A 29 3.43 -12.31 -12.81
C GLU A 29 4.28 -13.27 -11.96
N THR A 30 4.02 -13.39 -10.65
CA THR A 30 4.81 -14.27 -9.78
C THR A 30 4.64 -15.74 -10.13
N LEU A 31 5.75 -16.48 -10.24
CA LEU A 31 5.74 -17.94 -10.36
C LEU A 31 5.59 -18.64 -9.00
N SER A 32 5.79 -17.91 -7.90
CA SER A 32 5.73 -18.48 -6.54
C SER A 32 4.28 -18.72 -6.11
N ARG A 33 3.96 -20.00 -5.89
CA ARG A 33 2.66 -20.42 -5.35
C ARG A 33 2.40 -19.89 -3.93
N GLN A 34 3.45 -19.55 -3.19
CA GLN A 34 3.33 -19.00 -1.83
C GLN A 34 3.09 -17.49 -1.85
N LEU A 35 3.70 -16.75 -2.78
CA LEU A 35 3.59 -15.30 -2.86
C LEU A 35 2.30 -14.83 -3.55
N ARG A 36 1.81 -15.58 -4.55
CA ARG A 36 0.59 -15.26 -5.28
C ARG A 36 -0.62 -14.94 -4.38
N PRO A 37 -1.03 -15.80 -3.42
CA PRO A 37 -2.18 -15.50 -2.57
C PRO A 37 -1.95 -14.30 -1.65
N LEU A 38 -0.70 -14.04 -1.23
CA LEU A 38 -0.36 -12.87 -0.41
C LEU A 38 -0.55 -11.58 -1.19
N PHE A 39 -0.03 -11.52 -2.42
CA PHE A 39 -0.22 -10.35 -3.29
C PHE A 39 -1.69 -10.17 -3.68
N THR A 40 -2.43 -11.23 -3.94
CA THR A 40 -3.87 -11.13 -4.19
C THR A 40 -4.63 -10.57 -2.98
N SER A 41 -4.35 -11.07 -1.77
CA SER A 41 -4.97 -10.54 -0.54
C SER A 41 -4.67 -9.06 -0.37
N ARG A 42 -3.39 -8.67 -0.54
CA ARG A 42 -2.99 -7.28 -0.37
C ARG A 42 -3.61 -6.35 -1.39
N ALA A 43 -3.74 -6.79 -2.64
CA ALA A 43 -4.45 -6.04 -3.67
C ALA A 43 -5.91 -5.76 -3.27
N ASN A 44 -6.58 -6.74 -2.66
CA ASN A 44 -7.95 -6.57 -2.20
C ASN A 44 -8.05 -5.59 -1.02
N ASP A 45 -7.16 -5.72 -0.03
CA ASP A 45 -7.08 -4.79 1.11
C ASP A 45 -6.87 -3.35 0.62
N CYS A 46 -5.89 -3.13 -0.24
CA CYS A 46 -5.60 -1.82 -0.83
C CYS A 46 -6.78 -1.24 -1.62
N SER A 47 -7.54 -2.10 -2.32
CA SER A 47 -8.74 -1.67 -3.05
C SER A 47 -9.83 -1.20 -2.11
N HIS A 48 -10.06 -1.94 -1.02
CA HIS A 48 -11.02 -1.59 0.02
C HIS A 48 -10.61 -0.30 0.76
N ASP A 49 -9.34 -0.18 1.14
CA ASP A 49 -8.80 1.00 1.84
C ASP A 49 -8.95 2.27 0.98
N ALA A 50 -8.64 2.19 -0.32
CA ALA A 50 -8.78 3.32 -1.26
C ALA A 50 -10.24 3.78 -1.40
N LEU A 51 -11.20 2.84 -1.42
CA LEU A 51 -12.63 3.17 -1.49
C LEU A 51 -13.09 3.86 -0.20
N GLU A 52 -12.77 3.31 0.96
CA GLU A 52 -13.19 3.85 2.25
C GLU A 52 -12.60 5.24 2.51
N LEU A 53 -11.32 5.46 2.17
CA LEU A 53 -10.68 6.78 2.25
C LEU A 53 -11.34 7.78 1.30
N GLY A 54 -11.69 7.35 0.09
CA GLY A 54 -12.44 8.16 -0.87
C GLY A 54 -13.81 8.58 -0.34
N ASP A 55 -14.55 7.67 0.29
CA ASP A 55 -15.84 7.96 0.90
C ASP A 55 -15.72 8.99 2.04
N ILE A 56 -14.66 8.89 2.85
CA ILE A 56 -14.37 9.89 3.90
C ILE A 56 -14.08 11.25 3.28
N VAL A 57 -13.25 11.31 2.24
CA VAL A 57 -12.95 12.57 1.53
C VAL A 57 -14.24 13.22 1.02
N ALA A 58 -15.13 12.45 0.40
CA ALA A 58 -16.42 12.96 -0.08
C ALA A 58 -17.30 13.48 1.07
N ARG A 59 -17.39 12.73 2.19
CA ARG A 59 -18.13 13.14 3.40
C ARG A 59 -17.62 14.45 4.01
N LEU A 60 -16.31 14.69 3.92
CA LEU A 60 -15.68 15.93 4.39
C LEU A 60 -15.83 17.10 3.39
N GLY A 61 -16.54 16.90 2.27
CA GLY A 61 -16.75 17.92 1.24
C GLY A 61 -15.60 18.05 0.23
N GLY A 62 -14.65 17.11 0.25
CA GLY A 62 -13.57 17.01 -0.72
C GLY A 62 -13.98 16.25 -1.98
N ARG A 63 -13.11 16.25 -2.99
CA ARG A 63 -13.25 15.42 -4.19
C ARG A 63 -12.34 14.20 -4.06
N PRO A 64 -12.86 12.97 -4.04
CA PRO A 64 -12.04 11.76 -3.94
C PRO A 64 -11.20 11.56 -5.19
N HIS A 65 -9.92 11.26 -5.02
CA HIS A 65 -9.02 10.93 -6.12
C HIS A 65 -8.90 9.41 -6.37
N THR A 66 -10.03 8.70 -6.32
CA THR A 66 -10.06 7.23 -6.42
C THR A 66 -9.87 6.69 -7.84
N HIS A 67 -9.94 7.57 -8.85
CA HIS A 67 -9.87 7.23 -10.27
C HIS A 67 -8.62 7.79 -10.93
N GLY A 68 -7.43 7.44 -10.42
CA GLY A 68 -6.15 7.71 -11.10
C GLY A 68 -5.98 9.16 -11.57
N THR A 69 -6.60 10.12 -10.89
CA THR A 69 -6.40 11.54 -11.18
C THR A 69 -4.96 11.84 -10.82
N LEU A 70 -4.17 12.08 -11.87
CA LEU A 70 -2.75 12.38 -11.88
C LEU A 70 -2.44 13.65 -11.05
N THR A 71 -2.53 13.59 -9.73
CA THR A 71 -2.32 14.75 -8.86
C THR A 71 -1.24 14.56 -7.81
N GLY A 72 -0.90 13.33 -7.40
CA GLY A 72 0.18 13.10 -6.44
C GLY A 72 1.58 13.04 -7.06
N ALA A 73 2.47 13.92 -6.63
CA ALA A 73 3.91 13.93 -6.94
C ALA A 73 4.67 12.64 -6.55
N LEU A 74 3.99 11.65 -5.95
CA LEU A 74 4.50 10.33 -5.59
C LEU A 74 4.74 9.40 -6.80
N HIS A 75 4.15 9.72 -7.95
CA HIS A 75 4.09 8.78 -9.09
C HIS A 75 5.39 8.56 -9.89
N ARG A 76 6.47 9.30 -9.63
CA ARG A 76 7.72 9.13 -10.40
C ARG A 76 8.75 8.22 -9.74
N GLY A 77 8.51 7.74 -8.52
CA GLY A 77 9.44 6.83 -7.83
C GLY A 77 9.22 5.34 -8.13
N TRP A 78 7.97 4.94 -8.39
CA TRP A 78 7.61 3.51 -8.40
C TRP A 78 7.48 2.90 -9.80
N LEU A 79 7.21 3.70 -10.82
CA LEU A 79 7.11 3.22 -12.21
C LEU A 79 8.46 2.73 -12.78
N ASP A 80 9.59 3.29 -12.34
CA ASP A 80 10.93 2.87 -12.77
C ASP A 80 11.35 1.50 -12.19
N LEU A 81 10.65 0.99 -11.17
CA LEU A 81 10.92 -0.33 -10.59
C LEU A 81 10.29 -1.49 -11.39
N ARG A 82 9.39 -1.19 -12.34
CA ARG A 82 8.47 -2.16 -12.96
C ARG A 82 9.00 -2.95 -14.16
N THR A 83 10.25 -2.79 -14.60
CA THR A 83 10.67 -3.35 -15.90
C THR A 83 11.03 -4.84 -15.87
N VAL A 84 11.21 -5.50 -14.72
CA VAL A 84 11.57 -6.94 -14.73
C VAL A 84 11.02 -7.69 -13.51
N PHE A 85 9.71 -7.87 -13.34
CA PHE A 85 9.21 -8.81 -12.30
C PHE A 85 9.29 -10.28 -12.75
N ALA A 86 9.15 -10.55 -14.05
CA ALA A 86 9.11 -11.90 -14.60
C ALA A 86 10.46 -12.66 -14.59
N ALA A 87 11.58 -11.98 -14.26
CA ALA A 87 12.91 -12.60 -14.22
C ALA A 87 13.66 -12.38 -12.89
N ARG A 88 12.97 -11.96 -11.82
CA ARG A 88 13.58 -11.72 -10.50
C ARG A 88 13.42 -12.89 -9.55
N ASP A 89 14.45 -13.11 -8.74
CA ASP A 89 14.42 -14.00 -7.58
C ASP A 89 13.34 -13.54 -6.59
N ASP A 90 12.65 -14.48 -5.93
CA ASP A 90 11.61 -14.22 -4.92
C ASP A 90 12.12 -13.23 -3.85
N ARG A 91 13.43 -13.26 -3.56
CA ARG A 91 14.10 -12.32 -2.65
C ARG A 91 14.04 -10.87 -3.10
N GLU A 92 14.32 -10.57 -4.37
CA GLU A 92 14.30 -9.19 -4.88
C GLU A 92 12.87 -8.62 -4.87
N ILE A 93 11.90 -9.47 -5.19
CA ILE A 93 10.47 -9.15 -5.10
C ILE A 93 10.11 -8.76 -3.66
N ILE A 94 10.53 -9.56 -2.67
CA ILE A 94 10.24 -9.30 -1.25
C ILE A 94 10.92 -8.00 -0.77
N GLU A 95 12.16 -7.74 -1.18
CA GLU A 95 12.89 -6.55 -0.77
C GLU A 95 12.26 -5.26 -1.31
N GLU A 96 11.88 -5.23 -2.59
CA GLU A 96 11.18 -4.10 -3.19
C GLU A 96 9.84 -3.83 -2.50
N ARG A 97 9.09 -4.89 -2.20
CA ARG A 97 7.80 -4.77 -1.50
C ARG A 97 7.96 -4.26 -0.07
N THR A 98 9.02 -4.67 0.63
CA THR A 98 9.32 -4.17 1.97
C THR A 98 9.49 -2.65 1.93
N LYS A 99 10.27 -2.12 0.97
CA LYS A 99 10.47 -0.65 0.78
C LYS A 99 9.15 0.09 0.51
N GLY A 100 8.28 -0.49 -0.31
CA GLY A 100 6.95 0.06 -0.57
C GLY A 100 6.06 0.13 0.67
N GLU A 101 6.04 -0.93 1.49
CA GLU A 101 5.29 -0.93 2.75
C GLU A 101 5.88 0.05 3.78
N GLU A 102 7.19 0.32 3.78
CA GLU A 102 7.77 1.37 4.63
C GLU A 102 7.24 2.75 4.30
N LEU A 103 7.13 3.07 3.01
CA LEU A 103 6.56 4.33 2.54
C LEU A 103 5.07 4.43 2.92
N ALA A 104 4.30 3.36 2.75
CA ALA A 104 2.91 3.31 3.18
C ALA A 104 2.79 3.61 4.69
N ARG A 105 3.61 2.96 5.54
CA ARG A 105 3.61 3.24 7.00
C ARG A 105 3.87 4.71 7.31
N LYS A 106 4.76 5.37 6.57
CA LYS A 106 5.06 6.79 6.74
C LYS A 106 3.83 7.65 6.45
N HIS A 107 3.15 7.41 5.33
CA HIS A 107 1.93 8.15 4.98
C HIS A 107 0.79 7.95 5.98
N TYR A 108 0.59 6.72 6.48
CA TYR A 108 -0.39 6.48 7.54
C TYR A 108 -0.04 7.21 8.84
N ARG A 109 1.24 7.29 9.20
CA ARG A 109 1.67 8.03 10.39
C ARG A 109 1.43 9.53 10.22
N GLU A 110 1.83 10.10 9.08
CA GLU A 110 1.57 11.50 8.75
C GLU A 110 0.07 11.82 8.82
N ALA A 111 -0.79 10.91 8.36
CA ALA A 111 -2.24 11.07 8.49
C ALA A 111 -2.75 11.04 9.94
N LEU A 112 -2.19 10.17 10.78
CA LEU A 112 -2.56 10.05 12.19
C LEU A 112 -2.04 11.21 13.06
N ASP A 113 -1.03 11.94 12.60
CA ASP A 113 -0.51 13.14 13.25
C ASP A 113 -1.40 14.38 13.02
N GLU A 114 -2.33 14.32 12.06
CA GLU A 114 -3.32 15.37 11.82
C GLU A 114 -4.49 15.31 12.84
N ASP A 115 -5.21 16.42 12.98
CA ASP A 115 -6.41 16.51 13.82
C ASP A 115 -7.62 15.85 13.12
N LEU A 116 -7.65 14.51 13.20
CA LEU A 116 -8.70 13.68 12.62
C LEU A 116 -9.95 13.63 13.50
N PRO A 117 -11.17 13.77 12.92
CA PRO A 117 -12.40 13.36 13.59
C PRO A 117 -12.29 11.92 14.11
N ALA A 118 -12.87 11.64 15.28
CA ALA A 118 -12.70 10.37 15.97
C ALA A 118 -13.09 9.14 15.12
N ASP A 119 -14.15 9.26 14.31
CA ASP A 119 -14.59 8.21 13.40
C ASP A 119 -13.58 7.97 12.26
N VAL A 120 -13.00 9.04 11.71
CA VAL A 120 -11.95 8.97 10.68
C VAL A 120 -10.66 8.37 11.23
N ARG A 121 -10.23 8.82 12.42
CA ARG A 121 -9.03 8.28 13.09
C ARG A 121 -9.11 6.77 13.27
N LEU A 122 -10.27 6.27 13.70
CA LEU A 122 -10.48 4.84 13.95
C LEU A 122 -10.34 3.99 12.68
N ILE A 123 -10.75 4.55 11.53
CA ILE A 123 -10.57 3.93 10.21
C ILE A 123 -9.09 3.93 9.82
N VAL A 124 -8.42 5.08 9.90
CA VAL A 124 -6.99 5.20 9.53
C VAL A 124 -6.11 4.30 10.41
N GLU A 125 -6.41 4.17 11.71
CA GLU A 125 -5.72 3.26 12.63
C GLU A 125 -5.99 1.77 12.30
N ARG A 126 -7.20 1.43 11.84
CA ARG A 126 -7.53 0.07 11.40
C ARG A 126 -6.72 -0.31 10.15
N GLN A 127 -6.69 0.58 9.16
CA GLN A 127 -5.93 0.38 7.93
C GLN A 127 -4.41 0.34 8.22
N TYR A 128 -3.90 1.22 9.10
CA TYR A 128 -2.49 1.22 9.50
C TYR A 128 -2.08 -0.11 10.15
N ARG A 129 -2.92 -0.69 11.00
CA ARG A 129 -2.67 -2.04 11.56
C ARG A 129 -2.57 -3.11 10.47
N GLY A 130 -3.38 -3.02 9.41
CA GLY A 130 -3.29 -3.89 8.24
C GLY A 130 -1.94 -3.77 7.51
N VAL A 131 -1.45 -2.54 7.31
CA VAL A 131 -0.11 -2.26 6.75
C VAL A 131 0.99 -2.89 7.62
N LEU A 132 0.94 -2.69 8.93
CA LEU A 132 1.92 -3.25 9.87
C LEU A 132 1.93 -4.78 9.85
N TYR A 133 0.74 -5.41 9.83
CA TYR A 133 0.63 -6.86 9.73
C TYR A 133 1.22 -7.40 8.43
N ASN A 134 0.95 -6.75 7.30
CA ASN A 134 1.48 -7.18 6.01
C ASN A 134 3.00 -6.98 5.92
N HIS A 135 3.53 -5.88 6.47
CA HIS A 135 4.98 -5.68 6.59
C HIS A 135 5.64 -6.80 7.40
N ALA A 136 5.08 -7.18 8.55
CA ALA A 136 5.62 -8.26 9.37
C ALA A 136 5.68 -9.60 8.61
N ARG A 137 4.64 -9.92 7.83
CA ARG A 137 4.63 -11.13 6.99
C ARG A 137 5.67 -11.10 5.89
N LEU A 138 5.89 -9.95 5.25
CA LEU A 138 6.94 -9.80 4.24
C LEU A 138 8.33 -9.94 4.86
N ASP A 139 8.55 -9.40 6.06
CA ASP A 139 9.80 -9.59 6.81
C ASP A 139 10.06 -11.06 7.16
N GLU A 140 9.04 -11.78 7.64
CA GLU A 140 9.15 -13.22 7.90
C GLU A 140 9.56 -14.00 6.65
N LEU A 141 8.95 -13.69 5.50
CA LEU A 141 9.33 -14.26 4.22
C LEU A 141 10.76 -13.88 3.85
N ARG A 142 11.13 -12.61 4.00
CA ARG A 142 12.49 -12.12 3.70
C ARG A 142 13.54 -12.92 4.47
N VAL A 143 13.33 -13.15 5.76
CA VAL A 143 14.21 -13.97 6.60
C VAL A 143 14.28 -15.39 6.05
N ARG A 144 13.14 -15.99 5.74
CA ARG A 144 13.06 -17.37 5.21
C ARG A 144 13.80 -17.56 3.88
N TYR A 145 13.78 -16.57 3.00
CA TYR A 145 14.48 -16.60 1.71
C TYR A 145 15.96 -16.14 1.79
N THR A 146 16.39 -15.56 2.92
CA THR A 146 17.78 -15.11 3.12
C THR A 146 18.64 -16.14 3.86
N LEU A 147 18.03 -17.07 4.60
CA LEU A 147 18.75 -18.16 5.24
C LEU A 147 19.10 -19.24 4.20
N PRO A 148 20.34 -19.76 4.16
CA PRO A 148 20.67 -20.91 3.33
C PRO A 148 19.77 -22.09 3.75
N LEU A 149 19.13 -22.72 2.77
CA LEU A 149 18.41 -23.97 3.00
C LEU A 149 19.44 -25.01 3.44
N ASN A 150 19.52 -25.29 4.73
CA ASN A 150 20.13 -26.52 5.22
C ASN A 150 19.17 -27.67 4.87
N HIS A 151 19.35 -28.26 3.70
CA HIS A 151 18.85 -29.59 3.35
C HIS A 151 19.96 -30.38 2.68
#